data_AF-A0A954PBQ7-F1
#
_entry.id   AF-A0A954PBQ7-F1
#
_cell.length_a   1.000
_cell.length_b   1.000
_cell.length_c   1.000
_cell.angle_alpha   90.00
_cell.angle_beta   90.00
_cell.angle_gamma   90.00
#
_symmetry.space_group_name_H-M   'P 1'
#
loop_
_entity.id
_entity.type
_entity.pdbx_description
1 polymer ?
#
loop_
_entity_poly.entity_id
_entity_poly.type
_entity_poly.pdbx_seq_one_letter_code
_entity_poly.pdbx_strand_id
1 'polypeptide(L)'
;SRSLATNFLRTHRASHRKPLLSASRVVISGTKPDLLIVQPESEGNVRKALNTVDTFCLDISKFLGDVCVVGFRGDTVRKDPVRHVTVKASWRSELDWNALGIGPFSYWKIWVKKLAVFGAEEGVFSLPKTSDKHYGEAIKEKAILEQAGIGVN
;
A
#
# COMPACT_ATOMS: atom_id res chain seq x y z
N SER A 1 17.44 29.35 -1.99
CA SER A 1 18.36 28.75 -2.96
C SER A 1 18.66 27.31 -2.52
N ARG A 2 18.75 26.40 -3.48
CA ARG A 2 19.01 24.93 -3.49
C ARG A 2 19.93 24.45 -2.34
N SER A 3 19.77 23.30 -1.66
CA SER A 3 19.46 21.88 -2.00
C SER A 3 20.67 20.98 -1.70
N LEU A 4 20.38 19.73 -1.30
CA LEU A 4 21.18 18.50 -1.36
C LEU A 4 22.10 18.13 -0.18
N ALA A 5 21.71 17.08 0.54
CA ALA A 5 22.63 16.03 0.96
C ALA A 5 22.00 14.68 0.58
N THR A 6 22.22 14.31 -0.68
CA THR A 6 21.88 13.01 -1.27
C THR A 6 23.06 12.09 -1.02
N ASN A 7 22.91 11.07 -0.18
CA ASN A 7 23.93 10.04 -0.05
C ASN A 7 23.75 8.99 -1.14
N PHE A 8 24.66 9.05 -2.11
CA PHE A 8 24.89 8.06 -3.16
C PHE A 8 25.65 6.86 -2.60
N LEU A 9 25.24 5.65 -3.01
CA LEU A 9 26.17 4.52 -3.16
C LEU A 9 25.96 3.92 -4.55
N ARG A 10 26.98 4.11 -5.39
CA ARG A 10 27.11 3.53 -6.73
C ARG A 10 28.05 2.34 -6.64
N THR A 11 27.63 1.18 -7.10
CA THR A 11 28.54 0.12 -7.57
C THR A 11 27.97 -0.50 -8.85
N HIS A 12 28.78 -0.51 -9.91
CA HIS A 12 28.45 -1.14 -11.18
C HIS A 12 28.97 -2.58 -11.23
N ARG A 13 28.16 -3.41 -11.90
CA ARG A 13 28.39 -4.73 -12.52
C ARG A 13 28.09 -6.01 -11.71
N ALA A 14 27.21 -6.78 -12.35
CA ALA A 14 26.99 -8.22 -12.29
C ALA A 14 26.19 -8.80 -11.11
N SER A 15 24.87 -8.88 -11.28
CA SER A 15 24.03 -10.08 -11.07
C SER A 15 22.56 -9.67 -11.21
N HIS A 16 21.71 -10.52 -11.82
CA HIS A 16 20.25 -10.38 -11.91
C HIS A 16 19.55 -10.49 -10.54
N ARG A 17 20.07 -9.82 -9.50
CA ARG A 17 19.46 -9.79 -8.18
C ARG A 17 18.46 -8.65 -8.15
N LYS A 18 17.17 -9.00 -8.31
CA LYS A 18 16.08 -8.06 -8.03
C LYS A 18 16.30 -7.47 -6.62
N PRO A 19 16.23 -6.15 -6.44
CA PRO A 19 16.46 -5.52 -5.14
C PRO A 19 15.41 -6.01 -4.13
N LEU A 20 15.86 -6.24 -2.88
CA LEU A 20 14.94 -6.49 -1.77
C LEU A 20 14.36 -5.16 -1.30
N LEU A 21 13.04 -5.12 -1.08
CA LEU A 21 12.43 -4.10 -0.23
C LEU A 21 12.88 -4.37 1.21
N SER A 22 13.79 -3.53 1.71
CA SER A 22 14.28 -3.60 3.09
C SER A 22 14.15 -2.23 3.73
N ALA A 23 13.12 -2.07 4.56
CA ALA A 23 12.99 -0.97 5.50
C ALA A 23 12.94 -1.58 6.90
N SER A 24 13.85 -1.19 7.78
CA SER A 24 13.87 -1.67 9.16
C SER A 24 13.48 -0.54 10.08
N ARG A 25 12.29 -0.66 10.71
CA ARG A 25 11.75 0.24 11.74
C ARG A 25 11.69 1.72 11.33
N VAL A 26 11.26 1.99 10.11
CA VAL A 26 11.05 3.37 9.65
C VAL A 26 9.78 3.93 10.28
N VAL A 27 9.85 5.12 10.89
CA VAL A 27 8.69 5.82 11.47
C VAL A 27 8.43 7.10 10.70
N ILE A 28 7.20 7.29 10.25
CA ILE A 28 6.75 8.48 9.55
C ILE A 28 5.53 9.03 10.30
N SER A 29 5.62 10.30 10.69
CA SER A 29 4.59 10.97 11.49
C SER A 29 4.46 12.43 11.12
N GLY A 30 3.29 13.02 11.38
CA GLY A 30 3.01 14.43 11.13
C GLY A 30 2.03 14.65 9.98
N THR A 31 1.85 15.92 9.62
CA THR A 31 0.84 16.38 8.64
C THR A 31 1.39 16.61 7.24
N LYS A 32 2.71 16.57 7.07
CA LYS A 32 3.38 16.80 5.78
C LYS A 32 4.40 15.69 5.50
N PRO A 33 4.59 15.30 4.23
CA PRO A 33 3.87 15.76 3.03
C PRO A 33 2.39 15.36 3.00
N ASP A 34 1.60 15.89 2.06
CA ASP A 34 0.17 15.51 1.94
C ASP A 34 -0.03 14.08 1.42
N LEU A 35 1.00 13.50 0.79
CA LEU A 35 1.01 12.15 0.23
C LEU A 35 2.37 11.49 0.48
N LEU A 36 2.34 10.30 1.06
CA LEU A 36 3.45 9.37 1.20
C LEU A 36 3.30 8.23 0.20
N ILE A 37 4.28 8.03 -0.66
CA ILE A 37 4.35 6.89 -1.57
C ILE A 37 5.58 6.06 -1.24
N VAL A 38 5.36 4.78 -0.95
CA VAL A 38 6.40 3.77 -0.81
C VAL A 38 6.09 2.67 -1.81
N GLN A 39 6.87 2.57 -2.87
CA GLN A 39 6.64 1.59 -3.94
C GLN A 39 7.97 1.20 -4.61
N PRO A 40 8.02 0.06 -5.31
CA PRO A 40 9.19 -0.30 -6.13
C PRO A 40 9.46 0.73 -7.22
N GLU A 41 10.73 0.85 -7.62
CA GLU A 41 11.16 1.74 -8.70
C GLU A 41 10.72 1.25 -10.10
N SER A 42 10.44 -0.05 -10.26
CA SER A 42 10.00 -0.61 -11.54
C SER A 42 8.86 -1.60 -11.37
N GLU A 43 8.10 -1.80 -12.44
CA GLU A 43 7.04 -2.81 -12.53
C GLU A 43 7.61 -4.22 -12.34
N GLY A 44 6.80 -5.13 -11.75
CA GLY A 44 7.20 -6.52 -11.51
C GLY A 44 8.38 -6.76 -10.56
N ASN A 45 8.81 -5.73 -9.81
CA ASN A 45 10.02 -5.74 -8.97
C ASN A 45 9.75 -5.80 -7.46
N VAL A 46 8.64 -6.35 -6.99
CA VAL A 46 8.52 -6.75 -5.57
C VAL A 46 9.11 -8.15 -5.39
N ARG A 47 10.21 -8.27 -4.64
CA ARG A 47 10.53 -9.52 -3.92
C ARG A 47 9.78 -9.50 -2.60
N LYS A 48 9.25 -10.66 -2.19
CA LYS A 48 8.60 -10.86 -0.88
C LYS A 48 9.38 -10.11 0.19
N ALA A 49 8.71 -9.25 0.95
CA ALA A 49 9.27 -8.68 2.17
C ALA A 49 9.85 -9.85 2.98
N LEU A 50 11.12 -9.73 3.39
CA LEU A 50 11.72 -10.74 4.27
C LEU A 50 10.79 -10.90 5.47
N ASN A 51 10.59 -12.14 5.91
CA ASN A 51 10.07 -12.40 7.25
C ASN A 51 11.10 -11.82 8.23
N THR A 52 11.01 -10.53 8.50
CA THR A 52 11.86 -9.85 9.47
C THR A 52 11.38 -10.28 10.84
N VAL A 53 12.33 -10.61 11.72
CA VAL A 53 12.09 -10.90 13.14
C VAL A 53 11.50 -9.68 13.88
N ASP A 54 11.55 -8.51 13.26
CA ASP A 54 10.98 -7.26 13.76
C ASP A 54 9.44 -7.27 13.77
N THR A 55 8.88 -6.70 14.83
CA THR A 55 7.43 -6.55 15.03
C THR A 55 6.76 -5.67 13.97
N PHE A 56 7.52 -4.80 13.29
CA PHE A 56 7.07 -3.98 12.16
C PHE A 56 8.27 -3.44 11.34
N CYS A 57 8.07 -3.23 10.04
CA CYS A 57 9.04 -2.62 9.13
C CYS A 57 8.82 -1.10 8.94
N LEU A 58 7.55 -0.68 8.97
CA LEU A 58 7.12 0.70 8.71
C LEU A 58 6.01 1.09 9.70
N ASP A 59 6.15 2.23 10.36
CA ASP A 59 5.12 2.83 11.22
C ASP A 59 4.64 4.15 10.62
N ILE A 60 3.38 4.15 10.19
CA ILE A 60 2.66 5.30 9.62
C ILE A 60 1.42 5.64 10.47
N SER A 61 1.28 5.07 11.67
CA SER A 61 0.10 5.23 12.51
C SER A 61 -0.19 6.70 12.89
N LYS A 62 0.86 7.53 12.94
CA LYS A 62 0.79 8.96 13.27
C LYS A 62 0.96 9.88 12.05
N PHE A 63 0.95 9.35 10.83
CA PHE A 63 0.99 10.15 9.62
C PHE A 63 -0.42 10.54 9.20
N LEU A 64 -0.65 11.83 8.98
CA LEU A 64 -1.98 12.41 8.70
C LEU A 64 -2.25 12.65 7.20
N GLY A 65 -1.22 12.55 6.36
CA GLY A 65 -1.38 12.59 4.90
C GLY A 65 -1.91 11.28 4.32
N ASP A 66 -2.12 11.28 3.01
CA ASP A 66 -2.52 10.09 2.26
C ASP A 66 -1.34 9.13 2.09
N VAL A 67 -1.61 7.84 2.08
CA VAL A 67 -0.62 6.78 2.04
C VAL A 67 -0.88 5.84 0.88
N CYS A 68 0.20 5.52 0.16
CA CYS A 68 0.24 4.46 -0.83
C CYS A 68 1.52 3.64 -0.62
N VAL A 69 1.39 2.51 0.07
CA VAL A 69 2.49 1.57 0.35
C VAL A 69 2.26 0.29 -0.44
N VAL A 70 3.18 -0.05 -1.32
CA VAL A 70 3.11 -1.23 -2.20
C VAL A 70 4.24 -2.19 -1.85
N GLY A 71 3.90 -3.47 -1.63
CA GLY A 71 4.88 -4.54 -1.43
C GLY A 71 5.25 -4.83 0.02
N PHE A 72 4.68 -4.10 0.98
CA PHE A 72 4.75 -4.45 2.40
C PHE A 72 3.48 -5.22 2.80
N ARG A 73 3.66 -6.30 3.57
CA ARG A 73 2.53 -7.02 4.15
C ARG A 73 1.83 -6.15 5.19
N GLY A 74 0.51 -6.19 5.24
CA GLY A 74 -0.29 -5.35 6.13
C GLY A 74 0.00 -5.55 7.61
N ASP A 75 0.43 -6.76 8.01
CA ASP A 75 0.84 -7.12 9.38
C ASP A 75 2.23 -6.58 9.77
N THR A 76 3.08 -6.26 8.78
CA THR A 76 4.40 -5.65 8.99
C THR A 76 4.36 -4.12 9.03
N VAL A 77 3.21 -3.50 8.76
CA VAL A 77 3.03 -2.05 8.77
C VAL A 77 2.16 -1.66 9.96
N ARG A 78 2.73 -0.89 10.90
CA ARG A 78 1.93 -0.26 11.95
C ARG A 78 1.18 0.91 11.36
N LYS A 79 -0.15 0.84 11.40
CA LYS A 79 -1.04 1.75 10.67
C LYS A 79 -2.24 2.16 11.53
N ASP A 80 -2.87 3.25 11.14
CA ASP A 80 -4.12 3.72 11.74
C ASP A 80 -5.29 2.92 11.16
N PRO A 81 -5.98 2.07 11.93
CA PRO A 81 -7.04 1.20 11.42
C PRO A 81 -8.29 1.97 10.96
N VAL A 82 -8.43 3.24 11.32
CA VAL A 82 -9.56 4.08 10.90
C VAL A 82 -9.30 4.68 9.52
N ARG A 83 -8.04 4.93 9.17
CA ARG A 83 -7.67 5.66 7.95
C ARG A 83 -6.95 4.80 6.93
N HIS A 84 -6.26 3.75 7.35
CA HIS A 84 -5.43 2.91 6.49
C HIS A 84 -5.98 1.50 6.42
N VAL A 85 -5.92 0.93 5.22
CA VAL A 85 -6.47 -0.40 4.93
C VAL A 85 -5.43 -1.25 4.22
N THR A 86 -5.40 -2.53 4.54
CA THR A 86 -4.62 -3.51 3.78
C THR A 86 -5.45 -3.97 2.58
N VAL A 87 -4.87 -3.92 1.39
CA VAL A 87 -5.45 -4.49 0.17
C VAL A 87 -4.59 -5.66 -0.28
N LYS A 88 -5.24 -6.75 -0.70
CA LYS A 88 -4.56 -7.94 -1.22
C LYS A 88 -4.74 -8.05 -2.73
N ALA A 89 -3.68 -8.40 -3.43
CA ALA A 89 -3.75 -8.67 -4.86
C ALA A 89 -4.63 -9.88 -5.19
N SER A 90 -4.75 -10.83 -4.25
CA SER A 90 -5.57 -12.03 -4.38
C SER A 90 -7.06 -11.73 -4.60
N TRP A 91 -7.54 -10.57 -4.11
CA TRP A 91 -8.92 -10.12 -4.32
C TRP A 91 -9.29 -9.99 -5.79
N ARG A 92 -8.30 -9.85 -6.69
CA ARG A 92 -8.53 -9.86 -8.13
C ARG A 92 -9.22 -11.14 -8.60
N SER A 93 -8.80 -12.28 -8.07
CA SER A 93 -9.29 -13.61 -8.46
C SER A 93 -10.25 -14.23 -7.44
N GLU A 94 -10.15 -13.84 -6.17
CA GLU A 94 -10.98 -14.39 -5.10
C GLU A 94 -12.38 -13.77 -5.04
N LEU A 95 -12.56 -12.53 -5.54
CA LEU A 95 -13.83 -11.82 -5.46
C LEU A 95 -14.56 -11.81 -6.80
N ASP A 96 -15.84 -12.20 -6.76
CA ASP A 96 -16.77 -11.88 -7.83
C ASP A 96 -17.29 -10.46 -7.65
N TRP A 97 -16.51 -9.50 -8.17
CA TRP A 97 -16.83 -8.09 -8.10
C TRP A 97 -18.19 -7.73 -8.71
N ASN A 98 -18.63 -8.48 -9.73
CA ASN A 98 -19.91 -8.20 -10.39
C ASN A 98 -21.07 -8.66 -9.50
N ALA A 99 -20.96 -9.84 -8.89
CA ALA A 99 -21.94 -10.32 -7.92
C ALA A 99 -22.04 -9.42 -6.68
N LEU A 100 -20.92 -8.80 -6.27
CA LEU A 100 -20.89 -7.80 -5.20
C LEU A 100 -21.44 -6.43 -5.62
N GLY A 101 -21.77 -6.22 -6.90
CA GLY A 101 -22.23 -4.93 -7.42
C GLY A 101 -21.14 -3.84 -7.42
N ILE A 102 -19.87 -4.23 -7.38
CA ILE A 102 -18.72 -3.31 -7.35
C ILE A 102 -18.24 -3.00 -8.77
N GLY A 103 -18.37 -1.74 -9.16
CA GLY A 103 -18.11 -1.26 -10.51
C GLY A 103 -16.66 -1.43 -10.98
N PRO A 104 -16.39 -1.35 -12.30
CA PRO A 104 -15.05 -1.52 -12.86
C PRO A 104 -14.05 -0.41 -12.44
N PHE A 105 -14.55 0.78 -12.09
CA PHE A 105 -13.75 1.92 -11.65
C PHE A 105 -13.74 2.09 -10.13
N SER A 106 -14.10 1.05 -9.37
CA SER A 106 -14.14 1.12 -7.92
C SER A 106 -12.79 1.47 -7.33
N TYR A 107 -12.84 2.20 -6.21
CA TYR A 107 -11.67 2.59 -5.44
C TYR A 107 -10.80 1.36 -5.08
N TRP A 108 -11.45 0.26 -4.71
CA TRP A 108 -10.79 -1.00 -4.34
C TRP A 108 -10.10 -1.69 -5.52
N LYS A 109 -10.76 -1.76 -6.68
CA LYS A 109 -10.19 -2.37 -7.89
C LYS A 109 -8.98 -1.61 -8.40
N ILE A 110 -8.92 -0.29 -8.21
CA ILE A 110 -7.76 0.53 -8.56
C ILE A 110 -6.52 0.07 -7.77
N TRP A 111 -6.65 -0.15 -6.45
CA TRP A 111 -5.52 -0.62 -5.64
C TRP A 111 -5.13 -2.05 -5.94
N VAL A 112 -6.10 -2.95 -6.11
CA VAL A 112 -5.83 -4.33 -6.55
C VAL A 112 -5.07 -4.35 -7.87
N LYS A 113 -5.46 -3.51 -8.84
CA LYS A 113 -4.73 -3.35 -10.11
C LYS A 113 -3.32 -2.81 -9.90
N LYS A 114 -3.15 -1.81 -9.02
CA LYS A 114 -1.82 -1.24 -8.71
C LYS A 114 -0.89 -2.31 -8.12
N LEU A 115 -1.37 -3.13 -7.20
CA LEU A 115 -0.59 -4.25 -6.64
C LEU A 115 -0.15 -5.22 -7.75
N ALA A 116 -1.05 -5.56 -8.68
CA ALA A 116 -0.73 -6.42 -9.81
C ALA A 116 0.37 -5.84 -10.74
N VAL A 117 0.35 -4.53 -11.03
CA VAL A 117 1.38 -3.86 -11.83
C VAL A 117 2.78 -4.01 -11.20
N PHE A 118 2.87 -3.91 -9.88
CA PHE A 118 4.14 -4.05 -9.17
C PHE A 118 4.49 -5.50 -8.81
N GLY A 119 3.58 -6.46 -9.04
CA GLY A 119 3.73 -7.85 -8.59
C GLY A 119 3.73 -7.99 -7.06
N ALA A 120 3.05 -7.08 -6.35
CA ALA A 120 2.92 -7.09 -4.91
C ALA A 120 1.78 -8.00 -4.46
N GLU A 121 1.98 -8.77 -3.38
CA GLU A 121 0.90 -9.57 -2.78
C GLU A 121 -0.06 -8.70 -1.95
N GLU A 122 0.47 -7.71 -1.24
CA GLU A 122 -0.27 -6.79 -0.39
C GLU A 122 0.26 -5.35 -0.48
N GLY A 123 -0.56 -4.41 -0.03
CA GLY A 123 -0.17 -3.04 0.23
C GLY A 123 -1.09 -2.37 1.24
N VAL A 124 -0.65 -1.21 1.73
CA VAL A 124 -1.40 -0.40 2.68
C VAL A 124 -1.73 0.95 2.05
N PHE A 125 -3.00 1.31 2.07
CA PHE A 125 -3.52 2.49 1.39
C PHE A 125 -4.40 3.32 2.33
N SER A 126 -4.42 4.65 2.16
CA SER A 126 -5.35 5.50 2.88
C SER A 126 -6.72 5.48 2.26
N LEU A 127 -7.77 5.24 3.05
CA LEU A 127 -9.15 5.51 2.68
C LEU A 127 -9.28 6.94 2.09
N PRO A 128 -10.21 7.15 1.15
CA PRO A 128 -10.44 8.49 0.63
C PRO A 128 -10.88 9.41 1.76
N LYS A 129 -10.51 10.69 1.64
CA LYS A 129 -10.97 11.73 2.58
C LYS A 129 -12.46 11.96 2.41
N THR A 130 -13.13 12.42 3.47
CA THR A 130 -14.55 12.79 3.42
C THR A 130 -14.88 13.86 2.38
N SER A 131 -13.89 14.67 1.98
CA SER A 131 -14.00 15.67 0.93
C SER A 131 -13.86 15.11 -0.49
N ASP A 132 -13.48 13.84 -0.67
CA ASP A 132 -13.35 13.22 -1.99
C ASP A 132 -14.74 12.91 -2.58
N LYS A 133 -14.93 13.22 -3.87
CA LYS A 133 -16.17 12.92 -4.61
C LYS A 133 -16.54 11.43 -4.62
N HIS A 134 -15.55 10.54 -4.45
CA HIS A 134 -15.74 9.08 -4.44
C HIS A 134 -15.80 8.52 -3.01
N TYR A 135 -15.77 9.35 -1.97
CA TYR A 135 -15.79 8.91 -0.58
C TYR A 135 -16.99 8.01 -0.25
N GLY A 136 -18.21 8.48 -0.55
CA GLY A 136 -19.43 7.75 -0.20
C GLY A 136 -19.50 6.38 -0.87
N GLU A 137 -19.08 6.30 -2.13
CA GLU A 137 -19.01 5.04 -2.87
C GLU A 137 -17.97 4.09 -2.28
N ALA A 138 -16.74 4.57 -2.03
CA ALA A 138 -15.68 3.74 -1.45
C ALA A 138 -16.03 3.18 -0.08
N ILE A 139 -16.69 3.96 0.79
CA ILE A 139 -17.14 3.50 2.12
C ILE A 139 -18.30 2.50 2.01
N LYS A 140 -19.25 2.72 1.07
CA LYS A 140 -20.31 1.75 0.81
C LYS A 140 -19.74 0.42 0.32
N GLU A 141 -18.80 0.46 -0.62
CA GLU A 141 -18.12 -0.73 -1.12
C GLU A 141 -17.28 -1.42 -0.03
N LYS A 142 -16.65 -0.66 0.88
CA LYS A 142 -15.96 -1.22 2.06
C LYS A 142 -16.90 -2.09 2.88
N ALA A 143 -18.09 -1.58 3.18
CA ALA A 143 -19.09 -2.31 3.96
C ALA A 143 -19.55 -3.59 3.24
N ILE A 144 -19.70 -3.55 1.91
CA ILE A 144 -20.01 -4.75 1.09
C ILE A 144 -18.90 -5.80 1.20
N LEU A 145 -17.63 -5.37 1.09
CA LEU A 145 -16.48 -6.26 1.24
C LEU A 145 -16.43 -6.89 2.64
N GLU A 146 -16.65 -6.11 3.69
CA GLU A 146 -16.68 -6.59 5.08
C GLU A 146 -17.82 -7.60 5.31
N GLN A 147 -19.01 -7.33 4.76
CA GLN A 147 -20.15 -8.25 4.81
C GLN A 147 -19.88 -9.56 4.06
N ALA A 148 -19.06 -9.53 3.01
CA ALA A 148 -18.58 -10.70 2.29
C ALA A 148 -17.43 -11.44 3.01
N GLY A 149 -17.06 -11.02 4.23
CA GLY A 149 -15.99 -11.63 5.01
C GLY A 149 -14.58 -11.20 4.61
N ILE A 150 -14.45 -10.16 3.78
CA ILE A 150 -13.16 -9.63 3.34
C ILE A 150 -12.67 -8.60 4.36
N GLY A 151 -11.60 -8.96 5.08
CA GLY A 151 -10.99 -8.07 6.06
C GLY A 151 -10.27 -6.90 5.38
N VAL A 152 -10.81 -5.69 5.55
CA VAL A 152 -10.28 -4.44 4.96
C VAL A 152 -9.50 -3.63 6.02
N ASN A 153 -8.70 -4.30 6.86
CA ASN A 153 -8.04 -3.75 8.05
C ASN A 153 -6.52 -3.87 8.06
#